data_AF-A0A9Q1BAP2-F1
#
_entry.id   AF-A0A9Q1BAP2-F1
#
_cell.length_a   1.000
_cell.length_b   1.000
_cell.length_c   1.000
_cell.angle_alpha   90.00
_cell.angle_beta   90.00
_cell.angle_gamma   90.00
#
_symmetry.space_group_name_H-M   'P 1'
#
loop_
_entity.id
_entity.type
_entity.pdbx_description
1 polymer ?
#
loop_
_entity_poly.entity_id
_entity_poly.type
_entity_poly.pdbx_seq_one_letter_code
_entity_poly.pdbx_strand_id
1 'polypeptide(L)'
;MIQSTITSVKALRNDNAFKTKLKRAKEIAMEEGANTSFEVERVRHRKKVPGETSFDEPIADSERKFKTQVYFALFDTLIQEFNSRFSDLINQSRNSHAFSLIT
;
A
#
# COMPACT_ATOMS: atom_id res chain seq x y z
N MET A 1 -19.69 11.31 0.43
CA MET A 1 -18.95 10.68 1.55
C MET A 1 -17.95 9.62 1.10
N ILE A 2 -18.31 8.63 0.26
CA ILE A 2 -17.38 7.56 -0.15
C ILE A 2 -16.22 8.10 -1.01
N GLN A 3 -16.49 9.04 -1.93
CA GLN A 3 -15.43 9.61 -2.75
C GLN A 3 -14.42 10.41 -1.90
N SER A 4 -14.89 11.13 -0.88
CA SER A 4 -14.02 11.86 0.04
C SER A 4 -13.16 10.93 0.89
N THR A 5 -13.67 9.77 1.32
CA THR A 5 -12.86 8.79 2.07
C THR A 5 -11.78 8.17 1.18
N ILE A 6 -12.09 7.83 -0.08
CA ILE A 6 -11.10 7.35 -1.05
C ILE A 6 -10.00 8.39 -1.27
N THR A 7 -10.36 9.67 -1.41
CA THR A 7 -9.39 10.76 -1.55
C THR A 7 -8.49 10.87 -0.32
N SER A 8 -9.05 10.79 0.89
CA SER A 8 -8.27 10.81 2.13
C SER A 8 -7.32 9.61 2.23
N VAL A 9 -7.75 8.40 1.85
CA VAL A 9 -6.92 7.20 1.84
C VAL A 9 -5.78 7.33 0.81
N LYS A 10 -6.07 7.84 -0.39
CA LYS A 10 -5.03 8.15 -1.40
C LYS A 10 -4.00 9.13 -0.88
N ALA A 11 -4.40 10.13 -0.11
CA ALA A 11 -3.48 11.09 0.48
C ALA A 11 -2.51 10.46 1.49
N LEU A 12 -2.83 9.28 2.07
CA LEU A 12 -1.92 8.55 2.95
C LEU A 12 -0.85 7.77 2.20
N ARG A 13 -1.04 7.50 0.90
CA ARG A 13 -0.08 6.77 0.04
C ARG A 13 1.04 7.69 -0.44
N ASN A 14 1.82 8.24 0.49
CA ASN A 14 3.00 9.04 0.17
C ASN A 14 4.12 8.86 1.19
N ASP A 15 5.32 9.33 0.82
CA ASP A 15 6.54 9.16 1.60
C ASP A 15 6.52 9.88 2.96
N ASN A 16 5.95 11.07 3.02
CA ASN A 16 5.86 11.83 4.27
C ASN A 16 4.89 11.18 5.25
N ALA A 17 3.74 10.73 4.75
CA ALA A 17 2.76 9.99 5.55
C ALA A 17 3.37 8.69 6.08
N PHE A 18 4.12 7.96 5.25
CA PHE A 18 4.86 6.78 5.68
C PHE A 18 5.82 7.10 6.83
N LYS A 19 6.69 8.10 6.69
CA LYS A 19 7.66 8.49 7.72
C LYS A 19 6.98 8.85 9.04
N THR A 20 5.91 9.64 8.99
CA THR A 20 5.15 10.04 10.18
C THR A 20 4.50 8.84 10.87
N LYS A 21 3.92 7.91 10.11
CA LYS A 21 3.30 6.70 10.67
C LYS A 21 4.34 5.74 11.23
N LEU A 22 5.48 5.58 10.54
CA LEU A 22 6.58 4.74 11.00
C LEU A 22 7.17 5.29 12.31
N LYS A 23 7.37 6.60 12.41
CA LYS A 23 7.84 7.25 13.65
C LYS A 23 6.89 6.94 14.81
N ARG A 24 5.59 7.15 14.61
CA ARG A 24 4.57 6.85 15.63
C ARG A 24 4.53 5.37 16.00
N ALA A 25 4.69 4.47 15.03
CA ALA A 25 4.74 3.03 15.29
C ALA A 25 5.97 2.65 16.14
N LYS A 26 7.13 3.27 15.86
CA LYS A 26 8.35 3.08 16.66
C LYS A 26 8.20 3.64 18.08
N GLU A 27 7.53 4.78 18.26
CA GLU A 27 7.21 5.35 19.58
C GLU A 27 6.35 4.37 20.40
N ILE A 28 5.26 3.85 19.82
CA ILE A 28 4.38 2.86 20.47
C ILE A 28 5.15 1.58 20.82
N ALA A 29 5.93 1.04 19.88
CA ALA A 29 6.72 -0.16 20.12
C ALA A 29 7.76 0.04 21.22
N MET A 30 8.35 1.23 21.34
CA MET A 30 9.27 1.56 22.44
C MET A 30 8.55 1.61 23.79
N GLU A 31 7.34 2.18 23.84
CA GLU A 31 6.50 2.19 25.06
C GLU A 31 6.14 0.77 25.52
N GLU A 32 5.94 -0.16 24.59
CA GLU A 32 5.65 -1.57 24.86
C GLU A 32 6.90 -2.43 25.10
N GLY A 33 8.10 -1.85 25.03
CA GLY A 33 9.37 -2.58 25.19
C GLY A 33 9.73 -3.50 24.02
N ALA A 34 9.12 -3.31 22.86
CA ALA A 34 9.39 -4.07 21.64
C ALA A 34 10.59 -3.49 20.85
N ASN A 35 11.19 -4.33 20.00
CA ASN A 35 12.25 -3.88 19.11
C ASN A 35 11.69 -2.97 18.01
N THR A 36 12.32 -1.81 17.81
CA THR A 36 11.87 -0.77 16.88
C THR A 36 12.69 -0.72 15.58
N SER A 37 13.76 -1.52 15.49
CA SER A 37 14.65 -1.52 14.34
C SER A 37 14.26 -2.62 13.35
N PHE A 38 14.37 -2.32 12.06
CA PHE A 38 14.28 -3.35 11.03
C PHE A 38 15.54 -4.22 11.07
N GLU A 39 15.37 -5.52 10.85
CA GLU A 39 16.47 -6.46 10.75
C GLU A 39 17.30 -6.20 9.49
N VAL A 40 18.62 -6.23 9.63
CA VAL A 40 19.55 -6.03 8.52
C VAL A 40 19.91 -7.39 7.93
N GLU A 41 19.36 -7.71 6.77
CA GLU A 41 19.69 -8.93 6.04
C GLU A 41 20.93 -8.73 5.15
N ARG A 42 21.85 -9.69 5.16
CA ARG A 42 22.99 -9.71 4.24
C ARG A 42 22.50 -10.08 2.84
N VAL A 43 22.69 -9.17 1.88
CA VAL A 43 22.35 -9.44 0.48
C VAL A 43 23.44 -10.28 -0.20
N ARG A 44 23.03 -11.37 -0.85
CA ARG A 44 23.90 -12.17 -1.72
C ARG A 44 23.89 -11.59 -3.12
N HIS A 45 25.01 -11.00 -3.54
CA HIS A 45 25.19 -10.58 -4.92
C HIS A 45 25.46 -11.80 -5.82
N ARG A 46 24.77 -11.86 -6.96
CA ARG A 46 25.02 -12.85 -8.01
C ARG A 46 26.11 -12.31 -8.94
N LYS A 47 26.97 -13.20 -9.44
CA LYS A 47 27.92 -12.84 -10.50
C LYS A 47 27.13 -12.50 -11.76
N LYS A 48 27.45 -11.37 -12.41
CA LYS A 48 26.92 -11.00 -13.71
C LYS A 48 27.59 -11.81 -14.81
N VAL A 49 26.83 -12.15 -15.84
CA VAL A 49 27.36 -12.79 -17.05
C VAL A 49 28.04 -11.73 -17.93
N PRO A 50 29.14 -12.04 -18.64
CA PRO A 50 29.73 -11.11 -19.59
C PRO A 50 28.69 -10.65 -20.63
N GLY A 51 28.55 -9.34 -20.82
CA GLY A 51 27.56 -8.75 -21.73
C GLY A 51 26.17 -8.49 -21.11
N GLU A 52 25.94 -8.89 -19.86
CA GLU A 52 24.71 -8.60 -19.14
C GLU A 52 24.64 -7.13 -18.70
N THR A 53 23.68 -6.37 -19.23
CA THR A 53 23.47 -4.95 -18.92
C THR A 53 22.37 -4.71 -17.90
N SER A 54 21.72 -5.76 -17.37
CA SER A 54 20.72 -5.57 -16.32
C SER A 54 21.36 -5.18 -14.99
N PHE A 55 20.76 -4.18 -14.34
CA PHE A 55 21.19 -3.62 -13.06
C PHE A 55 20.12 -3.76 -11.97
N ASP A 56 19.15 -4.66 -12.15
CA ASP A 56 18.11 -4.89 -11.15
C ASP A 56 18.72 -5.50 -9.90
N GLU A 57 19.10 -4.64 -8.95
CA GLU A 57 19.53 -5.04 -7.63
C GLU A 57 18.31 -5.20 -6.72
N PRO A 58 18.25 -6.28 -5.93
CA PRO A 58 17.17 -6.45 -4.97
C PRO A 58 17.19 -5.31 -3.93
N ILE A 59 16.02 -4.86 -3.51
CA ILE A 59 15.90 -3.90 -2.40
C ILE A 59 16.46 -4.56 -1.13
N ALA A 60 17.68 -4.18 -0.78
CA ALA A 60 18.42 -4.68 0.38
C ALA A 60 17.88 -4.14 1.72
N ASP A 61 17.30 -2.94 1.67
CA ASP A 61 16.84 -2.21 2.85
C ASP A 61 15.46 -2.71 3.28
N SER A 62 15.41 -3.40 4.42
CA SER A 62 14.20 -3.94 5.04
C SER A 62 13.11 -2.87 5.28
N GLU A 63 13.48 -1.63 5.59
CA GLU A 63 12.52 -0.54 5.76
C GLU A 63 11.88 -0.18 4.41
N ARG A 64 12.69 -0.06 3.35
CA ARG A 64 12.18 0.18 1.99
C ARG A 64 11.34 -0.98 1.47
N LYS A 65 11.74 -2.22 1.80
CA LYS A 65 10.99 -3.42 1.45
C LYS A 65 9.62 -3.42 2.13
N PHE A 66 9.55 -3.14 3.43
CA PHE A 66 8.28 -2.98 4.15
C PHE A 66 7.43 -1.85 3.57
N LYS A 67 8.04 -0.69 3.30
CA LYS A 67 7.34 0.46 2.70
C LYS A 67 6.66 0.10 1.37
N THR A 68 7.40 -0.53 0.47
CA THR A 68 6.93 -0.83 -0.89
C THR A 68 6.00 -2.03 -0.94
N GLN A 69 6.38 -3.14 -0.30
CA GLN A 69 5.67 -4.41 -0.39
C GLN A 69 4.49 -4.52 0.57
N VAL A 70 4.50 -3.77 1.67
CA VAL A 70 3.43 -3.82 2.68
C VAL A 70 2.66 -2.51 2.71
N TYR A 71 3.30 -1.39 3.07
CA TYR A 71 2.60 -0.14 3.33
C TYR A 71 1.84 0.38 2.09
N PHE A 72 2.54 0.53 0.95
CA PHE A 72 1.88 0.98 -0.28
C PHE A 72 0.92 -0.05 -0.86
N ALA A 73 1.31 -1.34 -0.87
CA ALA A 73 0.45 -2.41 -1.35
C ALA A 73 -0.87 -2.50 -0.58
N LEU A 74 -0.85 -2.28 0.73
CA LEU A 74 -2.05 -2.26 1.57
C LEU A 74 -2.99 -1.13 1.18
N PHE A 75 -2.49 0.09 0.98
CA PHE A 75 -3.32 1.20 0.54
C PHE A 75 -3.84 1.02 -0.88
N ASP A 76 -3.03 0.50 -1.79
CA ASP A 76 -3.44 0.22 -3.17
C ASP A 76 -4.57 -0.82 -3.20
N THR A 77 -4.43 -1.88 -2.40
CA THR A 77 -5.47 -2.91 -2.24
C THR A 77 -6.73 -2.30 -1.65
N LEU A 78 -6.62 -1.50 -0.60
CA LEU A 78 -7.77 -0.82 0.02
C LEU A 78 -8.51 0.08 -0.99
N ILE A 79 -7.78 0.89 -1.74
CA ILE A 79 -8.35 1.78 -2.76
C ILE A 79 -9.05 0.95 -3.84
N GLN A 80 -8.44 -0.15 -4.29
CA GLN A 80 -9.02 -1.03 -5.28
C GLN A 80 -10.31 -1.69 -4.78
N GLU A 81 -10.32 -2.23 -3.57
CA GLU A 81 -11.51 -2.83 -2.94
C GLU A 81 -12.63 -1.80 -2.77
N PHE A 82 -12.29 -0.58 -2.33
CA PHE A 82 -13.25 0.52 -2.24
C PHE A 82 -13.85 0.83 -3.61
N ASN A 83 -13.02 0.99 -4.65
CA ASN A 83 -13.55 1.29 -5.98
C ASN A 83 -14.42 0.14 -6.51
N SER A 84 -13.99 -1.11 -6.37
CA SER A 84 -14.74 -2.28 -6.84
C SER A 84 -16.11 -2.35 -6.19
N ARG A 85 -16.16 -2.47 -4.86
CA ARG A 85 -17.42 -2.70 -4.12
C ARG A 85 -18.42 -1.57 -4.28
N PHE A 86 -17.95 -0.32 -4.31
CA PHE A 86 -18.85 0.83 -4.42
C PHE A 86 -19.25 1.12 -5.87
N SER A 87 -18.44 0.74 -6.86
CA SER A 87 -18.88 0.77 -8.26
C SER A 87 -20.02 -0.22 -8.52
N ASP A 88 -19.94 -1.42 -7.96
CA ASP A 88 -20.98 -2.45 -8.05
C ASP A 88 -22.29 -1.99 -7.40
N LEU A 89 -22.21 -1.36 -6.23
CA LEU A 89 -23.39 -0.81 -5.53
C LEU A 89 -24.10 0.28 -6.36
N ILE A 90 -23.34 1.19 -6.97
CA ILE A 90 -23.88 2.25 -7.82
C ILE A 90 -24.54 1.66 -9.08
N ASN A 91 -23.92 0.63 -9.67
CA ASN A 91 -24.45 -0.03 -10.87
C ASN A 91 -25.72 -0.84 -10.56
N GLN A 92 -25.77 -1.57 -9.44
CA GLN A 92 -26.98 -2.27 -9.00
C GLN A 92 -28.13 -1.31 -8.70
N SER A 93 -27.87 -0.20 -8.01
CA SER A 93 -28.87 0.84 -7.73
C SER A 93 -29.42 1.48 -9.01
N ARG A 94 -28.59 1.67 -10.05
CA ARG A 94 -29.04 2.21 -11.33
C ARG A 94 -29.91 1.21 -12.10
N ASN A 95 -29.54 -0.06 -12.08
CA ASN A 95 -30.31 -1.10 -12.78
C ASN A 95 -31.68 -1.33 -12.14
N SER A 96 -31.80 -1.30 -10.81
CA SER A 96 -33.10 -1.42 -10.13
C SER A 96 -34.03 -0.25 -10.45
N HIS A 97 -33.49 0.97 -10.55
CA HIS A 97 -34.25 2.16 -10.91
C HIS A 97 -34.64 2.22 -12.40
N ALA A 98 -33.86 1.58 -13.28
CA ALA A 98 -34.20 1.44 -14.70
C ALA A 98 -35.35 0.44 -14.91
N PHE A 99 -35.38 -0.65 -14.15
CA PHE A 99 -36.49 -1.62 -14.17
C PHE A 99 -37.82 -1.04 -13.69
N SER A 100 -37.81 -0.14 -12.70
CA SER A 100 -39.03 0.53 -12.21
C SER A 100 -39.60 1.59 -13.16
N LEU A 101 -38.85 2.01 -14.18
CA LEU A 101 -39.32 2.97 -15.20
C LEU A 101 -39.93 2.26 -16.42
N ILE A 102 -39.72 0.95 -16.54
CA ILE A 102 -40.20 0.13 -17.66
C ILE A 102 -41.46 -0.68 -17.27
N THR A 103 -41.78 -0.75 -15.97
CA THR A 103 -42.99 -1.40 -15.42
C THR A 103 -44.04 -0.35 -15.09
#